data_AF-A0A8B3DHW0-F1
#
_entry.id   AF-A0A8B3DHW0-F1
#
_cell.length_a   1.000
_cell.length_b   1.000
_cell.length_c   1.000
_cell.angle_alpha   90.00
_cell.angle_beta   90.00
_cell.angle_gamma   90.00
#
_symmetry.space_group_name_H-M   'P 1'
#
loop_
_entity.id
_entity.type
_entity.pdbx_description
1 polymer ?
#
loop_
_entity_poly.entity_id
_entity_poly.type
_entity_poly.pdbx_seq_one_letter_code
_entity_poly.pdbx_strand_id
1 'polypeptide(L)'
;MEDLVETFKVDSDPRFLFDVSFELGIVSNQDDIDARIAIAKDAVRKGKVEDLKQKRNRFAESNVALSEYEWIDFRDYETCYFVWYFTLLCFRHKTNSTKQLNMNLNMDFNTVFANSHLDRATTITVPSFRENDSKSKMHTIIYLHYLFSETKVDAELQKELLDALKRRYLEFRRSAFFKLTLEDNRDRAQWTESRLENDGIFLPIEIPVSEKAHSLSLAISFFFWDQSSQFSINTSGEEHIVGKSAYVHKLNLSWNQYKHREKNKLKKVKAYSFEMEESLQKKIDHLSRALDMKRNRLIEYLIEQEYTKQTKK
;
A
#
# COMPACT_ATOMS: atom_id res chain seq x y z
N MET A 1 -22.84 31.51 -27.62
CA MET A 1 -23.28 31.46 -26.20
C MET A 1 -22.78 30.16 -25.56
N GLU A 2 -22.77 29.04 -26.28
CA GLU A 2 -22.12 27.77 -25.87
C GLU A 2 -20.62 27.92 -25.59
N ASP A 3 -19.85 28.56 -26.49
CA ASP A 3 -18.42 28.85 -26.25
C ASP A 3 -18.14 29.58 -24.92
N LEU A 4 -19.02 30.49 -24.51
CA LEU A 4 -18.90 31.25 -23.25
C LEU A 4 -19.24 30.39 -22.03
N VAL A 5 -20.16 29.44 -22.17
CA VAL A 5 -20.56 28.51 -21.09
C VAL A 5 -19.52 27.41 -20.91
N GLU A 6 -18.95 26.88 -22.00
CA GLU A 6 -17.84 25.92 -21.93
C GLU A 6 -16.56 26.58 -21.39
N THR A 7 -16.24 27.81 -21.80
CA THR A 7 -15.08 28.53 -21.25
C THR A 7 -15.22 28.88 -19.77
N PHE A 8 -16.43 29.22 -19.29
CA PHE A 8 -16.67 29.42 -17.85
C PHE A 8 -16.56 28.13 -17.01
N LYS A 9 -16.86 26.97 -17.60
CA LYS A 9 -16.71 25.66 -16.95
C LYS A 9 -15.23 25.28 -16.81
N VAL A 10 -14.38 25.55 -17.82
CA VAL A 10 -12.95 25.21 -17.76
C VAL A 10 -12.20 26.09 -16.74
N ASP A 11 -12.49 27.39 -16.67
CA ASP A 11 -11.83 28.32 -15.73
C ASP A 11 -12.12 28.00 -14.24
N SER A 12 -13.16 27.21 -13.98
CA SER A 12 -13.51 26.75 -12.65
C SER A 12 -13.10 25.30 -12.39
N ASP A 13 -12.56 24.59 -13.39
CA ASP A 13 -12.04 23.24 -13.24
C ASP A 13 -10.73 23.29 -12.42
N PRO A 14 -10.67 22.61 -11.26
CA PRO A 14 -9.48 22.63 -10.41
C PRO A 14 -8.24 22.08 -11.13
N ARG A 15 -8.39 21.16 -12.08
CA ARG A 15 -7.29 20.57 -12.86
C ARG A 15 -6.65 21.60 -13.79
N PHE A 16 -7.48 22.36 -14.50
CA PHE A 16 -7.02 23.44 -15.36
C PHE A 16 -6.28 24.51 -14.55
N LEU A 17 -6.85 24.92 -13.41
CA LEU A 17 -6.20 25.87 -12.50
C LEU A 17 -4.88 25.33 -11.95
N PHE A 18 -4.80 24.03 -11.68
CA PHE A 18 -3.57 23.38 -11.22
C PHE A 18 -2.48 23.43 -12.31
N ASP A 19 -2.81 23.13 -13.58
CA ASP A 19 -1.86 23.22 -14.70
C ASP A 19 -1.34 24.65 -14.89
N VAL A 20 -2.25 25.63 -14.91
CA VAL A 20 -1.91 27.06 -15.04
C VAL A 20 -0.97 27.51 -13.91
N SER A 21 -1.09 26.93 -12.71
CA SER A 21 -0.25 27.32 -11.57
C SER A 21 1.25 27.10 -11.81
N PHE A 22 1.63 26.10 -12.60
CA PHE A 22 3.05 25.80 -12.88
C PHE A 22 3.71 26.87 -13.76
N GLU A 23 2.93 27.56 -14.58
CA GLU A 23 3.42 28.59 -15.50
C GLU A 23 3.60 29.95 -14.82
N LEU A 24 3.01 30.14 -13.63
CA LEU A 24 3.05 31.40 -12.89
C LEU A 24 4.36 31.61 -12.10
N GLY A 25 5.37 30.76 -12.29
CA GLY A 25 6.68 30.91 -11.66
C GLY A 25 6.64 30.85 -10.13
N ILE A 26 5.68 30.13 -9.56
CA ILE A 26 5.52 29.98 -8.11
C ILE A 26 6.72 29.19 -7.57
N VAL A 27 7.40 29.72 -6.56
CA VAL A 27 8.54 29.05 -5.92
C VAL A 27 8.07 27.70 -5.37
N SER A 28 8.77 26.63 -5.75
CA SER A 28 8.45 25.21 -5.48
C SER A 28 8.23 24.86 -4.00
N ASN A 29 8.61 25.71 -3.06
CA ASN A 29 8.35 25.52 -1.63
C ASN A 29 6.85 25.68 -1.24
N GLN A 30 5.97 25.98 -2.19
CA GLN A 30 4.50 25.98 -2.04
C GLN A 30 3.85 24.78 -2.77
N ASP A 31 4.31 23.56 -2.53
CA ASP A 31 3.72 22.31 -3.08
C ASP A 31 2.35 21.93 -2.48
N ASP A 32 1.57 22.93 -2.08
CA ASP A 32 0.19 22.77 -1.66
C ASP A 32 -0.78 22.98 -2.83
N ILE A 33 -1.60 21.96 -3.11
CA ILE A 33 -2.64 21.98 -4.16
C ILE A 33 -3.57 23.18 -3.98
N ASP A 34 -3.96 23.48 -2.74
CA ASP A 34 -4.92 24.55 -2.46
C ASP A 34 -4.35 25.94 -2.80
N ALA A 35 -3.10 26.19 -2.42
CA ALA A 35 -2.41 27.45 -2.70
C ALA A 35 -2.23 27.63 -4.21
N ARG A 36 -1.80 26.58 -4.92
CA ARG A 36 -1.63 26.56 -6.38
C ARG A 36 -2.91 26.95 -7.12
N ILE A 37 -4.02 26.30 -6.76
CA ILE A 37 -5.33 26.58 -7.37
C ILE A 37 -5.79 28.01 -7.06
N ALA A 38 -5.61 28.48 -5.82
CA ALA A 38 -6.01 29.83 -5.43
C ALA A 38 -5.24 30.92 -6.21
N ILE A 39 -3.92 30.76 -6.36
CA ILE A 39 -3.07 31.68 -7.12
C ILE A 39 -3.45 31.69 -8.60
N ALA A 40 -3.60 30.51 -9.21
CA ALA A 40 -4.00 30.40 -10.60
C ALA A 40 -5.37 31.03 -10.87
N LYS A 41 -6.33 30.82 -9.96
CA LYS A 41 -7.67 31.41 -10.06
C LYS A 41 -7.64 32.94 -10.07
N ASP A 42 -6.83 33.54 -9.19
CA ASP A 42 -6.66 35.00 -9.15
C ASP A 42 -5.96 35.52 -10.41
N ALA A 43 -4.95 34.82 -10.91
CA ALA A 43 -4.23 35.19 -12.14
C ALA A 43 -5.13 35.15 -13.38
N VAL A 44 -5.94 34.09 -13.55
CA VAL A 44 -6.93 33.97 -14.62
C VAL A 44 -7.94 35.12 -14.54
N ARG A 45 -8.48 35.39 -13.35
CA ARG A 45 -9.44 36.50 -13.15
C ARG A 45 -8.87 37.88 -13.49
N LYS A 46 -7.57 38.08 -13.25
CA LYS A 46 -6.86 39.34 -13.53
C LYS A 46 -6.32 39.43 -14.95
N GLY A 47 -6.56 38.43 -15.81
CA GLY A 47 -6.05 38.41 -17.19
C GLY A 47 -4.52 38.33 -17.28
N LYS A 48 -3.87 37.74 -16.27
CA LYS A 48 -2.40 37.62 -16.19
C LYS A 48 -1.83 36.37 -16.86
N VAL A 49 -2.70 35.53 -17.45
CA VAL A 49 -2.32 34.28 -18.10
C VAL A 49 -2.33 34.50 -19.60
N GLU A 50 -1.16 34.38 -20.23
CA GLU A 50 -1.00 34.46 -21.67
C GLU A 50 -1.64 33.25 -22.38
N ASP A 51 -2.09 33.45 -23.62
CA ASP A 51 -2.68 32.42 -24.50
C ASP A 51 -3.83 31.60 -23.89
N LEU A 52 -4.58 32.22 -22.96
CA LEU A 52 -5.61 31.54 -22.18
C LEU A 52 -6.64 30.77 -23.02
N LYS A 53 -7.06 31.32 -24.18
CA LYS A 53 -8.01 30.64 -25.09
C LYS A 53 -7.42 29.34 -25.66
N GLN A 54 -6.17 29.35 -26.09
CA GLN A 54 -5.51 28.16 -26.62
C GLN A 54 -5.32 27.10 -25.54
N LYS A 55 -4.98 27.53 -24.32
CA LYS A 55 -4.84 26.63 -23.16
C LYS A 55 -6.14 25.94 -22.79
N ARG A 56 -7.26 26.67 -22.80
CA ARG A 56 -8.60 26.08 -22.57
C ARG A 56 -8.93 25.01 -23.60
N ASN A 57 -8.72 25.30 -24.88
CA ASN A 57 -9.00 24.35 -25.96
C ASN A 57 -8.15 23.08 -25.80
N ARG A 58 -6.84 23.24 -25.58
CA ARG A 58 -5.94 22.10 -25.35
C ARG A 58 -6.35 21.28 -24.13
N PHE A 59 -6.72 21.94 -23.04
CA PHE A 59 -7.19 21.25 -21.83
C PHE A 59 -8.46 20.43 -22.11
N ALA A 60 -9.43 21.01 -22.81
CA ALA A 60 -10.68 20.33 -23.15
C ALA A 60 -10.47 19.14 -24.12
N GLU A 61 -9.52 19.25 -25.05
CA GLU A 61 -9.18 18.18 -26.00
C GLU A 61 -8.37 17.04 -25.37
N SER A 62 -7.52 17.36 -24.38
CA SER A 62 -6.54 16.40 -23.85
C SER A 62 -6.99 15.69 -22.57
N ASN A 63 -8.08 16.12 -21.94
CA ASN A 63 -8.51 15.61 -20.64
C ASN A 63 -9.94 15.10 -20.66
N VAL A 64 -10.19 14.04 -19.89
CA VAL A 64 -11.54 13.55 -19.67
C VAL A 64 -12.40 14.53 -18.86
N ALA A 65 -13.72 14.41 -18.99
CA ALA A 65 -14.67 15.20 -18.22
C ALA A 65 -14.61 14.86 -16.72
N LEU A 66 -14.93 15.84 -15.85
CA LEU A 66 -15.00 15.62 -14.39
C LEU A 66 -15.99 14.53 -13.98
N SER A 67 -17.03 14.28 -14.78
CA SER A 67 -18.02 13.22 -14.55
C SER A 67 -17.39 11.82 -14.56
N GLU A 68 -16.28 11.61 -15.26
CA GLU A 68 -15.58 10.31 -15.30
C GLU A 68 -14.95 9.94 -13.94
N TYR A 69 -14.83 10.89 -13.00
CA TYR A 69 -14.30 10.66 -11.65
C TYR A 69 -15.40 10.34 -10.61
N GLU A 70 -16.69 10.34 -10.99
CA GLU A 70 -17.81 10.20 -10.06
C GLU A 70 -17.88 8.84 -9.35
N TRP A 71 -17.17 7.83 -9.86
CA TRP A 71 -17.07 6.53 -9.21
C TRP A 71 -16.26 6.55 -7.90
N ILE A 72 -15.43 7.58 -7.70
CA ILE A 72 -14.61 7.75 -6.50
C ILE A 72 -15.53 8.28 -5.39
N ASP A 73 -15.75 7.49 -4.34
CA ASP A 73 -16.44 7.99 -3.15
C ASP A 73 -15.49 8.88 -2.33
N PHE A 74 -15.61 10.18 -2.53
CA PHE A 74 -14.76 11.16 -1.86
C PHE A 74 -15.01 11.33 -0.36
N ARG A 75 -16.10 10.75 0.16
CA ARG A 75 -16.35 10.68 1.61
C ARG A 75 -15.66 9.48 2.24
N ASP A 76 -15.32 8.47 1.43
CA ASP A 76 -14.59 7.31 1.87
C ASP A 76 -13.08 7.59 1.86
N TYR A 77 -12.49 7.55 3.06
CA TYR A 77 -11.05 7.70 3.25
C TYR A 77 -10.29 6.62 2.48
N GLU A 78 -10.78 5.37 2.46
CA GLU A 78 -10.05 4.25 1.86
C GLU A 78 -9.94 4.40 0.35
N THR A 79 -11.04 4.82 -0.31
CA THR A 79 -11.04 5.10 -1.76
C THR A 79 -10.06 6.23 -2.09
N CYS A 80 -10.14 7.37 -1.40
CA CYS A 80 -9.25 8.51 -1.65
C CYS A 80 -7.78 8.14 -1.43
N TYR A 81 -7.49 7.42 -0.33
CA TYR A 81 -6.15 6.99 0.01
C TYR A 81 -5.61 5.98 -1.01
N PHE A 82 -6.44 5.03 -1.46
CA PHE A 82 -6.07 4.06 -2.48
C PHE A 82 -5.61 4.74 -3.78
N VAL A 83 -6.37 5.76 -4.23
CA VAL A 83 -6.04 6.53 -5.44
C VAL A 83 -4.74 7.33 -5.27
N TRP A 84 -4.57 8.00 -4.13
CA TRP A 84 -3.34 8.74 -3.84
C TRP A 84 -2.13 7.81 -3.78
N TYR A 85 -2.24 6.69 -3.07
CA TYR A 85 -1.14 5.76 -2.91
C TYR A 85 -0.79 5.07 -4.24
N PHE A 86 -1.79 4.71 -5.06
CA PHE A 86 -1.56 4.26 -6.42
C PHE A 86 -0.78 5.29 -7.26
N THR A 87 -1.13 6.58 -7.12
CA THR A 87 -0.41 7.67 -7.80
C THR A 87 1.05 7.70 -7.35
N LEU A 88 1.31 7.67 -6.04
CA LEU A 88 2.65 7.59 -5.48
C LEU A 88 3.45 6.42 -6.07
N LEU A 89 2.85 5.22 -6.11
CA LEU A 89 3.50 4.04 -6.66
C LEU A 89 3.77 4.16 -8.17
N CYS A 90 2.91 4.83 -8.95
CA CYS A 90 3.17 5.07 -10.37
C CYS A 90 4.39 5.97 -10.59
N PHE A 91 4.56 7.00 -9.78
CA PHE A 91 5.76 7.85 -9.84
C PHE A 91 7.02 7.07 -9.44
N ARG A 92 6.93 6.21 -8.42
CA ARG A 92 8.02 5.28 -8.06
C ARG A 92 8.34 4.31 -9.19
N HIS A 93 7.33 3.76 -9.86
CA HIS A 93 7.49 2.86 -11.01
C HIS A 93 8.25 3.52 -12.14
N LYS A 94 7.91 4.78 -12.48
CA LYS A 94 8.59 5.57 -13.51
C LYS A 94 10.08 5.78 -13.18
N THR A 95 10.42 5.89 -11.89
CA THR A 95 11.81 5.99 -11.44
C THR A 95 12.53 4.65 -11.47
N ASN A 96 11.88 3.59 -11.00
CA ASN A 96 12.52 2.30 -10.70
C ASN A 96 12.47 1.32 -11.89
N SER A 97 11.65 1.60 -12.89
CA SER A 97 11.38 0.71 -14.02
C SER A 97 11.34 1.45 -15.34
N THR A 98 11.95 0.86 -16.37
CA THR A 98 11.80 1.29 -17.77
C THR A 98 10.57 0.66 -18.43
N LYS A 99 9.89 -0.27 -17.76
CA LYS A 99 8.70 -0.93 -18.29
C LYS A 99 7.52 0.01 -18.22
N GLN A 100 6.72 0.05 -19.28
CA GLN A 100 5.44 0.75 -19.23
C GLN A 100 4.50 0.07 -18.23
N LEU A 101 3.71 0.88 -17.51
CA LEU A 101 2.66 0.38 -16.65
C LEU A 101 1.63 -0.35 -17.53
N ASN A 102 1.37 -1.63 -17.24
CA ASN A 102 0.36 -2.38 -17.96
C ASN A 102 -1.04 -2.05 -17.43
N MET A 103 -2.09 -2.41 -18.19
CA MET A 103 -3.49 -2.18 -17.80
C MET A 103 -3.94 -3.01 -16.58
N ASN A 104 -3.15 -3.99 -16.14
CA ASN A 104 -3.41 -4.71 -14.88
C ASN A 104 -2.90 -3.92 -13.66
N LEU A 105 -2.17 -2.82 -13.89
CA LEU A 105 -1.61 -1.91 -12.89
C LEU A 105 -0.71 -2.62 -11.87
N ASN A 106 -0.17 -3.80 -12.22
CA ASN A 106 0.73 -4.54 -11.35
C ASN A 106 2.13 -3.93 -11.41
N MET A 107 2.80 -3.92 -10.26
CA MET A 107 4.07 -3.22 -10.06
C MET A 107 5.11 -4.19 -9.49
N ASP A 108 6.37 -3.95 -9.81
CA ASP A 108 7.46 -4.76 -9.26
C ASP A 108 7.67 -4.50 -7.76
N PHE A 109 8.42 -5.38 -7.13
CA PHE A 109 8.70 -5.33 -5.70
C PHE A 109 9.33 -4.00 -5.28
N ASN A 110 10.32 -3.51 -6.03
CA ASN A 110 11.05 -2.28 -5.73
C ASN A 110 10.20 -1.02 -5.94
N THR A 111 9.07 -1.12 -6.65
CA THR A 111 8.09 -0.03 -6.73
C THR A 111 7.21 0.00 -5.49
N VAL A 112 6.66 -1.15 -5.08
CA VAL A 112 5.68 -1.24 -3.98
C VAL A 112 6.31 -1.24 -2.59
N PHE A 113 7.58 -1.60 -2.49
CA PHE A 113 8.39 -1.59 -1.27
C PHE A 113 9.73 -0.88 -1.54
N ALA A 114 10.39 -0.45 -0.47
CA ALA A 114 11.74 0.12 -0.50
C ALA A 114 12.75 -0.84 0.13
N ASN A 115 13.95 -0.94 -0.46
CA ASN A 115 15.02 -1.84 -0.02
C ASN A 115 15.98 -1.20 0.99
N SER A 116 15.81 0.09 1.29
CA SER A 116 16.51 0.75 2.38
C SER A 116 15.75 1.98 2.85
N HIS A 117 15.98 2.39 4.10
CA HIS A 117 15.57 3.71 4.60
C HIS A 117 16.21 4.88 3.82
N LEU A 118 17.21 4.59 2.98
CA LEU A 118 18.06 5.52 2.25
C LEU A 118 17.73 5.63 0.75
N ASP A 119 16.63 5.04 0.27
CA ASP A 119 16.07 5.29 -1.08
C ASP A 119 15.51 6.72 -1.26
N ARG A 120 16.15 7.69 -0.58
CA ARG A 120 15.82 9.11 -0.44
C ARG A 120 16.23 9.98 -1.63
N ALA A 121 16.67 9.42 -2.75
CA ALA A 121 17.35 10.20 -3.79
C ALA A 121 16.64 10.27 -5.14
N THR A 122 15.33 10.04 -5.20
CA THR A 122 14.54 10.69 -6.25
C THR A 122 13.48 11.55 -5.61
N THR A 123 13.58 12.85 -5.87
CA THR A 123 12.58 13.87 -5.55
C THR A 123 11.27 13.51 -6.27
N ILE A 124 10.53 12.54 -5.74
CA ILE A 124 9.18 12.25 -6.17
C ILE A 124 8.31 13.35 -5.56
N THR A 125 8.05 14.39 -6.34
CA THR A 125 7.16 15.50 -6.00
C THR A 125 5.70 15.06 -6.18
N VAL A 126 5.26 14.09 -5.39
CA VAL A 126 3.83 13.79 -5.25
C VAL A 126 3.29 14.63 -4.10
N PRO A 127 2.22 15.41 -4.30
CA PRO A 127 1.67 16.20 -3.20
C PRO A 127 1.21 15.27 -2.08
N SER A 128 1.48 15.67 -0.83
CA SER A 128 1.21 14.84 0.34
C SER A 128 -0.28 14.58 0.52
N PHE A 129 -0.61 13.41 1.07
CA PHE A 129 -1.99 13.09 1.44
C PHE A 129 -2.38 13.85 2.72
N ARG A 130 -3.50 14.58 2.66
CA ARG A 130 -4.05 15.30 3.81
C ARG A 130 -5.15 14.49 4.46
N GLU A 131 -4.87 13.99 5.66
CA GLU A 131 -5.86 13.26 6.45
C GLU A 131 -6.95 14.23 6.95
N ASN A 132 -8.22 13.85 6.74
CA ASN A 132 -9.42 14.62 7.15
C ASN A 132 -9.61 15.98 6.46
N ASP A 133 -9.20 16.11 5.20
CA ASP A 133 -9.46 17.32 4.42
C ASP A 133 -10.90 17.36 3.88
N SER A 134 -11.60 18.46 4.16
CA SER A 134 -12.89 18.81 3.54
C SER A 134 -12.86 18.86 2.00
N LYS A 135 -11.66 18.98 1.41
CA LYS A 135 -11.40 19.05 -0.03
C LYS A 135 -10.83 17.75 -0.61
N SER A 136 -10.94 16.62 0.10
CA SER A 136 -10.50 15.28 -0.36
C SER A 136 -10.87 14.98 -1.82
N LYS A 137 -12.08 15.40 -2.24
CA LYS A 137 -12.55 15.28 -3.63
C LYS A 137 -11.62 15.96 -4.63
N MET A 138 -11.35 17.23 -4.40
CA MET A 138 -10.52 18.03 -5.30
C MET A 138 -9.10 17.48 -5.34
N HIS A 139 -8.50 17.18 -4.19
CA HIS A 139 -7.14 16.66 -4.13
C HIS A 139 -7.00 15.31 -4.83
N THR A 140 -7.96 14.41 -4.65
CA THR A 140 -7.96 13.10 -5.31
C THR A 140 -8.00 13.22 -6.83
N ILE A 141 -8.82 14.13 -7.35
CA ILE A 141 -8.88 14.44 -8.79
C ILE A 141 -7.54 15.03 -9.26
N ILE A 142 -6.92 15.92 -8.48
CA ILE A 142 -5.62 16.52 -8.81
C ILE A 142 -4.50 15.48 -8.81
N TYR A 143 -4.48 14.51 -7.89
CA TYR A 143 -3.47 13.44 -7.90
C TYR A 143 -3.49 12.66 -9.22
N LEU A 144 -4.68 12.24 -9.67
CA LEU A 144 -4.86 11.53 -10.94
C LEU A 144 -4.55 12.42 -12.15
N HIS A 145 -5.01 13.67 -12.13
CA HIS A 145 -4.71 14.63 -13.20
C HIS A 145 -3.21 14.85 -13.35
N TYR A 146 -2.52 15.06 -12.22
CA TYR A 146 -1.08 15.25 -12.21
C TYR A 146 -0.34 14.02 -12.77
N LEU A 147 -0.79 12.81 -12.40
CA LEU A 147 -0.27 11.57 -12.98
C LEU A 147 -0.44 11.54 -14.50
N PHE A 148 -1.63 11.85 -15.02
CA PHE A 148 -1.90 11.84 -16.46
C PHE A 148 -1.09 12.88 -17.22
N SER A 149 -0.96 14.09 -16.67
CA SER A 149 -0.12 15.15 -17.24
C SER A 149 1.36 14.75 -17.28
N GLU A 150 1.90 14.18 -16.20
CA GLU A 150 3.30 13.74 -16.10
C GLU A 150 3.64 12.52 -16.96
N THR A 151 2.63 11.73 -17.31
CA THR A 151 2.75 10.56 -18.19
C THR A 151 2.34 10.85 -19.62
N LYS A 152 1.87 12.07 -19.92
CA LYS A 152 1.42 12.53 -21.24
C LYS A 152 0.36 11.61 -21.86
N VAL A 153 -0.60 11.20 -21.02
CA VAL A 153 -1.70 10.31 -21.38
C VAL A 153 -2.84 11.14 -21.99
N ASP A 154 -3.30 10.77 -23.18
CA ASP A 154 -4.44 11.41 -23.84
C ASP A 154 -5.79 11.05 -23.20
N ALA A 155 -6.86 11.75 -23.60
CA ALA A 155 -8.18 11.58 -22.98
C ALA A 155 -8.75 10.16 -23.11
N GLU A 156 -8.48 9.44 -24.20
CA GLU A 156 -8.96 8.07 -24.38
C GLU A 156 -8.29 7.14 -23.37
N LEU A 157 -6.96 7.20 -23.28
CA LEU A 157 -6.19 6.38 -22.37
C LEU A 157 -6.41 6.77 -20.90
N GLN A 158 -6.68 8.04 -20.59
CA GLN A 158 -7.11 8.50 -19.26
C GLN A 158 -8.38 7.77 -18.83
N LYS A 159 -9.37 7.64 -19.73
CA LYS A 159 -10.63 6.93 -19.44
C LYS A 159 -10.38 5.45 -19.16
N GLU A 160 -9.57 4.79 -19.99
CA GLU A 160 -9.22 3.38 -19.79
C GLU A 160 -8.51 3.14 -18.45
N LEU A 161 -7.60 4.04 -18.06
CA LEU A 161 -6.90 3.98 -16.78
C LEU A 161 -7.84 4.21 -15.59
N LEU A 162 -8.80 5.13 -15.70
CA LEU A 162 -9.82 5.34 -14.67
C LEU A 162 -10.69 4.09 -14.49
N ASP A 163 -11.12 3.46 -15.58
CA ASP A 163 -11.90 2.23 -15.54
C ASP A 163 -11.08 1.04 -15.01
N ALA A 164 -9.80 0.94 -15.36
CA ALA A 164 -8.88 -0.03 -14.79
C ALA A 164 -8.72 0.20 -13.28
N LEU A 165 -8.47 1.42 -12.85
CA LEU A 165 -8.30 1.77 -11.44
C LEU A 165 -9.55 1.47 -10.61
N LYS A 166 -10.73 1.80 -11.15
CA LYS A 166 -12.03 1.45 -10.54
C LYS A 166 -12.17 -0.05 -10.32
N ARG A 167 -11.89 -0.86 -11.35
CA ARG A 167 -11.91 -2.33 -11.24
C ARG A 167 -10.92 -2.83 -10.19
N ARG A 168 -9.70 -2.30 -10.20
CA ARG A 168 -8.64 -2.68 -9.25
C ARG A 168 -8.99 -2.31 -7.80
N TYR A 169 -9.62 -1.17 -7.56
CA TYR A 169 -10.12 -0.82 -6.22
C TYR A 169 -11.19 -1.82 -5.74
N LEU A 170 -12.15 -2.19 -6.59
CA LEU A 170 -13.17 -3.18 -6.24
C LEU A 170 -12.58 -4.58 -5.98
N GLU A 171 -11.57 -4.98 -6.74
CA GLU A 171 -10.81 -6.21 -6.51
C GLU A 171 -10.02 -6.15 -5.21
N PHE A 172 -9.39 -5.01 -4.91
CA PHE A 172 -8.66 -4.78 -3.67
C PHE A 172 -9.57 -5.00 -2.47
N ARG A 173 -10.77 -4.39 -2.45
CA ARG A 173 -11.75 -4.57 -1.36
C ARG A 173 -12.17 -6.02 -1.12
N ARG A 174 -12.14 -6.85 -2.16
CA ARG A 174 -12.47 -8.29 -2.09
C ARG A 174 -11.25 -9.16 -1.78
N SER A 175 -10.05 -8.61 -1.83
CA SER A 175 -8.81 -9.34 -1.65
C SER A 175 -8.60 -9.78 -0.19
N ALA A 176 -7.80 -10.82 0.01
CA ALA A 176 -7.39 -11.23 1.35
C ALA A 176 -6.54 -10.17 2.07
N PHE A 177 -5.86 -9.30 1.33
CA PHE A 177 -5.00 -8.24 1.86
C PHE A 177 -5.81 -7.10 2.48
N PHE A 178 -7.01 -6.82 1.96
CA PHE A 178 -7.90 -5.81 2.55
C PHE A 178 -8.23 -6.10 4.01
N LYS A 179 -8.20 -7.36 4.45
CA LYS A 179 -8.40 -7.69 5.86
C LYS A 179 -7.39 -7.03 6.80
N LEU A 180 -6.20 -6.67 6.32
CA LEU A 180 -5.19 -5.96 7.11
C LEU A 180 -5.60 -4.52 7.46
N THR A 181 -6.59 -3.94 6.75
CA THR A 181 -7.08 -2.58 7.00
C THR A 181 -8.15 -2.53 8.09
N LEU A 182 -8.70 -3.69 8.46
CA LEU A 182 -9.78 -3.80 9.44
C LEU A 182 -9.24 -3.74 10.87
N GLU A 183 -9.99 -3.09 11.76
CA GLU A 183 -9.58 -2.91 13.16
C GLU A 183 -9.27 -4.23 13.88
N ASP A 184 -10.04 -5.29 13.63
CA ASP A 184 -9.83 -6.63 14.19
C ASP A 184 -8.50 -7.28 13.78
N ASN A 185 -7.82 -6.76 12.76
CA ASN A 185 -6.54 -7.24 12.27
C ASN A 185 -5.39 -6.25 12.53
N ARG A 186 -5.60 -5.24 13.38
CA ARG A 186 -4.56 -4.24 13.73
C ARG A 186 -3.25 -4.89 14.19
N ASP A 187 -3.33 -5.83 15.15
CA ASP A 187 -2.16 -6.57 15.63
C ASP A 187 -1.41 -7.30 14.51
N ARG A 188 -2.16 -7.84 13.54
CA ARG A 188 -1.59 -8.54 12.39
C ARG A 188 -0.90 -7.56 11.44
N ALA A 189 -1.50 -6.40 11.19
CA ALA A 189 -0.92 -5.37 10.33
C ALA A 189 0.39 -4.87 10.93
N GLN A 190 0.39 -4.45 12.21
CA GLN A 190 1.59 -4.02 12.94
C GLN A 190 2.68 -5.10 12.93
N TRP A 191 2.32 -6.35 13.25
CA TRP A 191 3.28 -7.46 13.24
C TRP A 191 3.86 -7.69 11.84
N THR A 192 3.05 -7.58 10.79
CA THR A 192 3.49 -7.79 9.41
C THR A 192 4.47 -6.70 9.00
N GLU A 193 4.18 -5.44 9.33
CA GLU A 193 5.07 -4.31 9.09
C GLU A 193 6.41 -4.51 9.80
N SER A 194 6.41 -4.77 11.11
CA SER A 194 7.66 -5.06 11.85
C SER A 194 8.41 -6.27 11.27
N ARG A 195 7.69 -7.26 10.74
CA ARG A 195 8.33 -8.42 10.10
C ARG A 195 9.00 -8.06 8.77
N LEU A 196 8.37 -7.20 7.96
CA LEU A 196 8.98 -6.64 6.75
C LEU A 196 10.26 -5.88 7.08
N GLU A 197 10.21 -4.99 8.07
CA GLU A 197 11.36 -4.19 8.49
C GLU A 197 12.53 -5.07 8.95
N ASN A 198 12.24 -6.15 9.68
CA ASN A 198 13.25 -7.14 10.07
C ASN A 198 13.87 -7.89 8.89
N ASP A 199 13.12 -8.04 7.78
CA ASP A 199 13.61 -8.60 6.52
C ASP A 199 14.27 -7.52 5.64
N GLY A 200 14.40 -6.26 6.12
CA GLY A 200 14.99 -5.13 5.39
C GLY A 200 14.06 -4.48 4.36
N ILE A 201 12.76 -4.74 4.45
CA ILE A 201 11.73 -4.30 3.50
C ILE A 201 10.90 -3.19 4.16
N PHE A 202 10.74 -2.07 3.48
CA PHE A 202 10.03 -0.91 4.03
C PHE A 202 8.89 -0.47 3.12
N LEU A 203 7.87 0.15 3.72
CA LEU A 203 6.90 0.92 2.94
C LEU A 203 7.53 2.22 2.45
N PRO A 204 7.01 2.84 1.36
CA PRO A 204 7.43 4.15 0.91
C PRO A 204 7.39 5.19 2.04
N ILE A 205 8.40 6.05 2.10
CA ILE A 205 8.57 7.04 3.20
C ILE A 205 7.57 8.20 3.13
N GLU A 206 6.93 8.40 1.98
CA GLU A 206 5.99 9.48 1.72
C GLU A 206 4.62 9.24 2.37
N ILE A 207 4.37 8.04 2.92
CA ILE A 207 3.11 7.70 3.58
C ILE A 207 2.90 8.54 4.86
N PRO A 208 1.65 8.98 5.14
CA PRO A 208 1.32 9.59 6.42
C PRO A 208 1.65 8.68 7.59
N VAL A 209 2.06 9.26 8.72
CA VAL A 209 2.50 8.56 9.95
C VAL A 209 1.35 7.83 10.67
N SER A 210 0.10 7.97 10.21
CA SER A 210 -1.05 7.37 10.89
C SER A 210 -1.07 5.85 10.74
N GLU A 211 -1.46 5.14 11.79
CA GLU A 211 -1.58 3.68 11.77
C GLU A 211 -2.53 3.18 10.66
N LYS A 212 -3.61 3.94 10.40
CA LYS A 212 -4.56 3.63 9.34
C LYS A 212 -3.91 3.73 7.96
N ALA A 213 -3.14 4.79 7.71
CA ALA A 213 -2.39 4.98 6.47
C ALA A 213 -1.35 3.88 6.26
N HIS A 214 -0.59 3.52 7.30
CA HIS A 214 0.38 2.42 7.26
C HIS A 214 -0.29 1.08 6.93
N SER A 215 -1.39 0.74 7.61
CA SER A 215 -2.12 -0.51 7.38
C SER A 215 -2.71 -0.59 5.96
N LEU A 216 -3.24 0.53 5.44
CA LEU A 216 -3.72 0.63 4.06
C LEU A 216 -2.58 0.52 3.05
N SER A 217 -1.49 1.25 3.25
CA SER A 217 -0.29 1.17 2.40
C SER A 217 0.24 -0.24 2.30
N LEU A 218 0.37 -0.92 3.45
CA LEU A 218 0.77 -2.32 3.52
C LEU A 218 -0.14 -3.22 2.69
N ALA A 219 -1.46 -3.11 2.89
CA ALA A 219 -2.44 -3.91 2.16
C ALA A 219 -2.39 -3.64 0.64
N ILE A 220 -2.24 -2.37 0.25
CA ILE A 220 -2.20 -1.94 -1.15
C ILE A 220 -0.90 -2.37 -1.83
N SER A 221 0.26 -2.25 -1.17
CA SER A 221 1.55 -2.74 -1.68
C SER A 221 1.50 -4.23 -1.95
N PHE A 222 1.01 -5.03 -0.99
CA PHE A 222 0.82 -6.45 -1.23
C PHE A 222 -0.20 -6.74 -2.34
N PHE A 223 -1.21 -5.89 -2.55
CA PHE A 223 -2.17 -6.07 -3.62
C PHE A 223 -1.56 -5.82 -5.01
N PHE A 224 -0.87 -4.69 -5.19
CA PHE A 224 -0.27 -4.30 -6.47
C PHE A 224 1.03 -5.01 -6.81
N TRP A 225 1.70 -5.62 -5.84
CA TRP A 225 2.91 -6.40 -6.10
C TRP A 225 2.64 -7.50 -7.13
N ASP A 226 3.36 -7.48 -8.24
CA ASP A 226 3.23 -8.50 -9.28
C ASP A 226 3.64 -9.89 -8.79
N GLN A 227 2.87 -10.91 -9.15
CA GLN A 227 3.19 -12.31 -8.82
C GLN A 227 4.48 -12.78 -9.48
N SER A 228 4.80 -12.21 -10.65
CA SER A 228 6.02 -12.54 -11.40
C SER A 228 7.26 -11.85 -10.83
N SER A 229 7.08 -10.81 -10.02
CA SER A 229 8.19 -10.06 -9.44
C SER A 229 8.85 -10.84 -8.31
N GLN A 230 10.15 -11.08 -8.49
CA GLN A 230 11.03 -11.66 -7.48
C GLN A 230 11.86 -10.57 -6.81
N PHE A 231 12.36 -10.86 -5.61
CA PHE A 231 13.27 -9.97 -4.88
C PHE A 231 14.24 -10.80 -4.04
N SER A 232 15.39 -10.21 -3.71
CA SER A 232 16.36 -10.84 -2.82
C SER A 232 16.05 -10.52 -1.37
N ILE A 233 16.02 -11.56 -0.53
CA ILE A 233 16.03 -11.41 0.92
C ILE A 233 17.40 -11.83 1.40
N ASN A 234 18.09 -10.94 2.10
CA ASN A 234 19.34 -11.29 2.76
C ASN A 234 18.99 -11.87 4.14
N THR A 235 19.00 -13.20 4.24
CA THR A 235 18.78 -13.89 5.52
C THR A 235 20.08 -14.58 5.88
N SER A 236 20.70 -14.17 6.97
CA SER A 236 21.90 -14.84 7.52
C SER A 236 23.10 -14.89 6.57
N GLY A 237 23.26 -13.92 5.66
CA GLY A 237 24.41 -13.80 4.76
C GLY A 237 24.26 -14.54 3.43
N GLU A 238 23.14 -15.22 3.19
CA GLU A 238 22.79 -15.82 1.90
C GLU A 238 21.65 -15.02 1.23
N GLU A 239 21.86 -14.64 -0.04
CA GLU A 239 20.81 -14.01 -0.85
C GLU A 239 19.87 -15.08 -1.39
N HIS A 240 18.61 -15.04 -0.96
CA HIS A 240 17.56 -15.88 -1.52
C HIS A 240 16.64 -15.06 -2.40
N ILE A 241 16.46 -15.50 -3.65
CA ILE A 241 15.47 -14.93 -4.56
C ILE A 241 14.10 -15.54 -4.24
N VAL A 242 13.15 -14.70 -3.84
CA VAL A 242 11.81 -15.13 -3.42
C VAL A 242 10.75 -14.38 -4.21
N GLY A 243 9.70 -15.09 -4.65
CA GLY A 243 8.52 -14.48 -5.28
C GLY A 243 7.41 -14.16 -4.27
N LYS A 244 6.45 -13.32 -4.68
CA LYS A 244 5.31 -12.89 -3.85
C LYS A 244 4.59 -14.04 -3.13
N SER A 245 4.21 -15.09 -3.85
CA SER A 245 3.42 -16.20 -3.30
C SER A 245 4.16 -16.93 -2.17
N ALA A 246 5.43 -17.24 -2.38
CA ALA A 246 6.29 -17.89 -1.40
C ALA A 246 6.51 -17.00 -0.17
N TYR A 247 6.74 -15.70 -0.37
CA TYR A 247 6.94 -14.76 0.72
C TYR A 247 5.67 -14.58 1.56
N VAL A 248 4.52 -14.35 0.93
CA VAL A 248 3.22 -14.22 1.63
C VAL A 248 2.87 -15.52 2.38
N HIS A 249 3.19 -16.69 1.81
CA HIS A 249 3.00 -17.95 2.51
C HIS A 249 3.88 -18.05 3.78
N LYS A 250 5.17 -17.69 3.67
CA LYS A 250 6.09 -17.62 4.81
C LYS A 250 5.58 -16.66 5.89
N LEU A 251 5.12 -15.46 5.52
CA LEU A 251 4.53 -14.50 6.44
C LEU A 251 3.31 -15.09 7.19
N ASN A 252 2.40 -15.75 6.49
CA ASN A 252 1.22 -16.36 7.10
C ASN A 252 1.58 -17.47 8.10
N LEU A 253 2.58 -18.31 7.77
CA LEU A 253 3.08 -19.33 8.69
C LEU A 253 3.71 -18.70 9.94
N SER A 254 4.57 -17.70 9.76
CA SER A 254 5.23 -16.98 10.85
C SER A 254 4.21 -16.26 11.75
N TRP A 255 3.15 -15.68 11.18
CA TRP A 255 2.07 -15.07 11.95
C TRP A 255 1.34 -16.10 12.82
N ASN A 256 0.99 -17.27 12.26
CA ASN A 256 0.33 -18.33 13.01
C ASN A 256 1.20 -18.83 14.17
N GLN A 257 2.51 -18.95 13.95
CA GLN A 257 3.47 -19.30 15.00
C GLN A 257 3.55 -18.21 16.07
N TYR A 258 3.61 -16.94 15.69
CA TYR A 258 3.59 -15.81 16.61
C TYR A 258 2.33 -15.82 17.48
N LYS A 259 1.14 -15.93 16.87
CA LYS A 259 -0.15 -16.02 17.57
C LYS A 259 -0.19 -17.19 18.56
N HIS A 260 0.36 -18.34 18.17
CA HIS A 260 0.47 -19.50 19.06
C HIS A 260 1.39 -19.23 20.26
N ARG A 261 2.54 -18.57 20.05
CA ARG A 261 3.47 -18.18 21.12
C ARG A 261 2.84 -17.18 22.08
N GLU A 262 2.14 -16.16 21.58
CA GLU A 262 1.44 -15.18 22.42
C GLU A 262 0.34 -15.84 23.26
N LYS A 263 -0.45 -16.74 22.66
CA LYS A 263 -1.45 -17.51 23.39
C LYS A 263 -0.83 -18.36 24.50
N ASN A 264 0.34 -18.95 24.27
CA ASN A 264 1.06 -19.72 25.28
C ASN A 264 1.59 -18.83 26.41
N LYS A 265 2.11 -17.64 26.09
CA LYS A 265 2.52 -16.64 27.11
C LYS A 265 1.36 -16.27 28.03
N LEU A 266 0.19 -15.97 27.47
CA LEU A 266 -1.03 -15.66 28.25
C LEU A 266 -1.43 -16.82 29.17
N LYS A 267 -1.30 -18.06 28.69
CA LYS A 267 -1.56 -19.27 29.48
C LYS A 267 -0.42 -19.67 30.44
N LYS A 268 0.65 -18.88 30.52
CA LYS A 268 1.89 -19.20 31.27
C LYS A 268 2.50 -20.57 30.89
N VAL A 269 2.24 -21.02 29.67
CA VAL A 269 2.81 -22.27 29.14
C VAL A 269 4.21 -21.96 28.60
N LYS A 270 5.23 -22.55 29.22
CA LYS A 270 6.61 -22.50 28.72
C LYS A 270 6.85 -23.68 27.77
N ALA A 271 7.34 -23.39 26.58
CA ALA A 271 7.81 -24.42 25.67
C ALA A 271 9.25 -24.81 26.07
N TYR A 272 9.46 -26.10 26.31
CA TYR A 272 10.79 -26.66 26.54
C TYR A 272 11.22 -27.41 25.28
N SER A 273 12.43 -27.14 24.80
CA SER A 273 13.07 -27.95 23.75
C SER A 273 13.92 -29.01 24.44
N PHE A 274 13.61 -30.27 24.20
CA PHE A 274 14.39 -31.39 24.71
C PHE A 274 15.20 -31.99 23.57
N GLU A 275 16.51 -32.08 23.74
CA GLU A 275 17.34 -32.95 22.92
C GLU A 275 17.23 -34.37 23.49
N MET A 276 16.97 -35.35 22.62
CA MET A 276 16.84 -36.74 23.00
C MET A 276 17.38 -37.64 21.91
N GLU A 277 17.82 -38.83 22.30
CA GLU A 277 18.24 -39.85 21.34
C GLU A 277 17.07 -40.28 20.45
N GLU A 278 17.37 -40.56 19.18
CA GLU A 278 16.38 -41.02 18.20
C GLU A 278 15.66 -42.30 18.66
N SER A 279 16.37 -43.17 19.38
CA SER A 279 15.83 -44.41 19.95
C SER A 279 14.70 -44.12 20.95
N LEU A 280 14.83 -43.06 21.75
CA LEU A 280 13.85 -42.62 22.73
C LEU A 280 12.66 -41.93 22.06
N GLN A 281 12.93 -41.11 21.04
CA GLN A 281 11.87 -40.49 20.23
C GLN A 281 10.95 -41.55 19.61
N LYS A 282 11.50 -42.63 19.05
CA LYS A 282 10.71 -43.75 18.49
C LYS A 282 9.83 -44.43 19.54
N LYS A 283 10.32 -44.58 20.78
CA LYS A 283 9.52 -45.13 21.90
C LYS A 283 8.38 -44.21 22.29
N ILE A 284 8.65 -42.90 22.38
CA ILE A 284 7.62 -41.89 22.65
C ILE A 284 6.55 -41.90 21.55
N ASP A 285 6.95 -42.03 20.29
CA ASP A 285 6.01 -42.09 19.16
C ASP A 285 5.11 -43.31 19.20
N HIS A 286 5.69 -44.47 19.52
CA HIS A 286 4.93 -45.70 19.67
C HIS A 286 3.92 -45.58 20.82
N LEU A 287 4.35 -45.10 21.99
CA LEU A 287 3.48 -44.90 23.16
C LEU A 287 2.39 -43.84 22.90
N SER A 288 2.74 -42.76 22.22
CA SER A 288 1.81 -41.69 21.83
C SER A 288 0.67 -42.23 20.97
N ARG A 289 0.98 -43.12 20.02
CA ARG A 289 -0.04 -43.79 19.18
C ARG A 289 -0.84 -44.83 19.96
N ALA A 290 -0.16 -45.65 20.77
CA ALA A 290 -0.81 -46.73 21.53
C ALA A 290 -1.79 -46.21 22.58
N LEU A 291 -1.50 -45.05 23.18
CA LEU A 291 -2.32 -44.43 24.22
C LEU A 291 -3.26 -43.33 23.69
N ASP A 292 -3.26 -43.07 22.37
CA ASP A 292 -3.99 -41.97 21.72
C ASP A 292 -3.76 -40.60 22.40
N MET A 293 -2.50 -40.32 22.77
CA MET A 293 -2.10 -39.08 23.43
C MET A 293 -1.12 -38.31 22.57
N LYS A 294 -1.27 -36.97 22.49
CA LYS A 294 -0.25 -36.11 21.87
C LYS A 294 1.07 -36.22 22.65
N ARG A 295 2.21 -36.28 21.95
CA ARG A 295 3.56 -36.42 22.53
C ARG A 295 3.80 -35.56 23.77
N ASN A 296 3.50 -34.25 23.71
CA ASN A 296 3.71 -33.35 24.85
C ASN A 296 2.86 -33.75 26.07
N ARG A 297 1.61 -34.17 25.83
CA ARG A 297 0.72 -34.62 26.90
C ARG A 297 1.20 -35.93 27.53
N LEU A 298 1.73 -36.84 26.71
CA LEU A 298 2.35 -38.07 27.20
C LEU A 298 3.57 -37.77 28.09
N ILE A 299 4.44 -36.85 27.67
CA ILE A 299 5.61 -36.45 28.46
C ILE A 299 5.18 -35.80 29.79
N GLU A 300 4.21 -34.88 29.77
CA GLU A 300 3.62 -34.31 30.99
C GLU A 300 3.08 -35.40 31.92
N TYR A 301 2.30 -36.34 31.38
CA TYR A 301 1.74 -37.45 32.14
C TYR A 301 2.83 -38.31 32.78
N LEU A 302 3.89 -38.67 32.04
CA LEU A 302 5.00 -39.46 32.57
C LEU A 302 5.72 -38.72 33.71
N ILE A 303 5.94 -37.42 33.56
CA ILE A 303 6.56 -36.57 34.60
C ILE A 303 5.64 -36.47 35.83
N GLU A 304 4.34 -36.22 35.66
CA GLU A 304 3.37 -36.12 36.76
C GLU A 304 3.27 -37.43 37.55
N GLN A 305 3.22 -38.57 36.84
CA GLN A 305 3.20 -39.89 37.46
C GLN A 305 4.45 -40.11 38.31
N GLU A 306 5.63 -39.81 37.77
CA GLU A 306 6.89 -40.03 38.48
C GLU A 306 7.06 -39.06 39.65
N TYR A 307 6.71 -37.78 39.47
CA TYR A 307 6.71 -36.80 40.56
C TYR A 307 5.78 -37.21 41.70
N THR A 308 4.57 -37.68 41.39
CA THR A 308 3.59 -38.13 42.39
C THR A 308 4.13 -39.31 43.21
N LYS A 309 4.80 -40.27 42.57
CA LYS A 309 5.44 -41.40 43.26
C LYS A 309 6.53 -40.96 44.23
N GLN A 310 7.30 -39.94 43.88
CA GLN A 310 8.41 -39.47 44.72
C GLN A 310 7.96 -38.54 45.85
N THR A 311 6.85 -37.84 45.69
CA THR A 311 6.36 -36.82 46.65
C THR A 311 5.25 -37.30 47.58
N LYS A 312 4.46 -38.31 47.18
CA LYS A 312 3.58 -39.03 48.11
C LYS A 312 4.36 -40.16 48.79
N LYS A 313 5.19 -39.80 49.77
CA LYS A 313 5.72 -40.71 50.78
C LYS A 313 5.05 -40.42 52.12
#